data_AF-A0A7K4H9X1-F1
#
_entry.id   AF-A0A7K4H9X1-F1
#
_cell.length_a   1.000
_cell.length_b   1.000
_cell.length_c   1.000
_cell.angle_alpha   90.00
_cell.angle_beta   90.00
_cell.angle_gamma   90.00
#
_symmetry.space_group_name_H-M   'P 1'
#
loop_
_entity.id
_entity.type
_entity.pdbx_description
1 polymer ?
#
loop_
_entity_poly.entity_id
_entity_poly.type
_entity_poly.pdbx_seq_one_letter_code
_entity_poly.pdbx_strand_id
1 'polypeptide(L)'
;MVDKQELESAFLEMLKDQEKAAPNDKIYEKDMETIEELHVQWKLPFKIRGSQTFKKDSIPYKFGEILENPDISLVIRNKELALRFLKGEVFEFNYGPGYKGAFRINYTDSWKTIKTETGEKRVRNNKPFINARFNREKEYHPYMLSKLPILRKLVATRMSDEDIGFFIPINQSLGTYENQVIPYAVFKHFIDKASNIVILNKCGCRVSNNCQKHDHSIGCLNMGDDTLNLPIDEDRKHVATKEEALELVKRAIDDGLIPLLGRAMDEAVGAGIEDTGKFMSACFCCPCCCVDIPILKHASSRLKFIHKIEGLNVVVDEDACVGCEDCIEACVWNGNEMIDGKAHITDRCIGCGRCVEACPSDAISITFNDLSNVDALIEELESHVTVD
;
A
#
# COMPACT_ATOMS: atom_id res chain seq x y z
N MET A 1 13.59 34.35 11.26
CA MET A 1 13.08 34.27 9.87
C MET A 1 14.12 33.54 9.06
N VAL A 2 13.74 32.49 8.33
CA VAL A 2 14.66 31.72 7.48
C VAL A 2 15.17 32.57 6.33
N ASP A 3 16.49 32.72 6.22
CA ASP A 3 17.15 33.41 5.12
C ASP A 3 17.62 32.44 4.02
N LYS A 4 18.18 33.00 2.94
CA LYS A 4 18.61 32.22 1.78
C LYS A 4 19.85 31.36 2.08
N GLN A 5 20.82 31.91 2.80
CA GLN A 5 22.12 31.25 3.05
C GLN A 5 21.92 30.03 3.95
N GLU A 6 21.09 30.16 4.99
CA GLU A 6 20.73 29.05 5.86
C GLU A 6 20.09 27.91 5.08
N LEU A 7 19.14 28.22 4.18
CA LEU A 7 18.42 27.22 3.41
C LEU A 7 19.30 26.55 2.33
N GLU A 8 20.20 27.30 1.68
CA GLU A 8 21.20 26.73 0.75
C GLU A 8 22.16 25.79 1.47
N SER A 9 22.61 26.17 2.67
CA SER A 9 23.51 25.34 3.48
C SER A 9 22.84 24.04 3.90
N ALA A 10 21.62 24.11 4.44
CA ALA A 10 20.84 22.93 4.82
C ALA A 10 20.54 22.01 3.62
N PHE A 11 20.25 22.59 2.44
CA PHE A 11 20.02 21.80 1.23
C PHE A 11 21.30 21.09 0.77
N LEU A 12 22.44 21.76 0.75
CA LEU A 12 23.73 21.16 0.40
C LEU A 12 24.15 20.05 1.37
N GLU A 13 23.95 20.27 2.67
CA GLU A 13 24.21 19.27 3.70
C GLU A 13 23.35 18.02 3.49
N MET A 14 22.04 18.21 3.29
CA MET A 14 21.10 17.13 3.01
C MET A 14 21.49 16.30 1.77
N LEU A 15 21.94 16.94 0.69
CA LEU A 15 22.40 16.26 -0.53
C LEU A 15 23.65 15.40 -0.26
N LYS A 16 24.65 15.97 0.43
CA LYS A 16 25.89 15.28 0.81
C LYS A 16 25.63 14.09 1.72
N ASP A 17 24.75 14.27 2.71
CA ASP A 17 24.42 13.23 3.68
C ASP A 17 23.75 12.03 2.99
N GLN A 18 22.83 12.28 2.05
CA GLN A 18 22.22 11.20 1.28
C GLN A 18 23.24 10.46 0.39
N GLU A 19 24.10 11.18 -0.34
CA GLU A 19 25.14 10.55 -1.18
C GLU A 19 26.09 9.69 -0.33
N LYS A 20 26.50 10.18 0.84
CA LYS A 20 27.37 9.45 1.78
C LYS A 20 26.68 8.24 2.42
N ALA A 21 25.38 8.35 2.71
CA ALA A 21 24.63 7.30 3.38
C ALA A 21 24.25 6.13 2.44
N ALA A 22 24.02 6.42 1.16
CA ALA A 22 23.48 5.45 0.19
C ALA A 22 24.23 4.10 0.15
N PRO A 23 25.59 4.05 0.10
CA PRO A 23 26.31 2.78 0.02
C PRO A 23 26.20 1.90 1.28
N ASN A 24 25.73 2.46 2.40
CA ASN A 24 25.60 1.75 3.68
C ASN A 24 24.14 1.48 4.06
N ASP A 25 23.19 1.92 3.25
CA ASP A 25 21.75 1.81 3.51
C ASP A 25 21.20 0.56 2.80
N LYS A 26 21.18 -0.58 3.51
CA LYS A 26 20.70 -1.86 2.96
C LYS A 26 19.26 -1.82 2.43
N ILE A 27 18.42 -0.95 3.01
CA ILE A 27 17.05 -0.77 2.54
C ILE A 27 17.08 -0.04 1.19
N TYR A 28 17.92 0.99 1.07
CA TYR A 28 18.11 1.70 -0.20
C TYR A 28 18.66 0.77 -1.30
N GLU A 29 19.68 -0.04 -0.98
CA GLU A 29 20.25 -1.01 -1.91
C GLU A 29 19.16 -1.95 -2.47
N LYS A 30 18.40 -2.60 -1.57
CA LYS A 30 17.27 -3.47 -1.95
C LYS A 30 16.21 -2.70 -2.75
N ASP A 31 15.91 -1.47 -2.35
CA ASP A 31 14.92 -0.64 -2.99
C ASP A 31 15.28 -0.28 -4.44
N MET A 32 16.56 -0.10 -4.72
CA MET A 32 17.07 0.24 -6.05
C MET A 32 17.30 -0.98 -6.95
N GLU A 33 17.25 -2.23 -6.45
CA GLU A 33 17.30 -3.42 -7.33
C GLU A 33 16.14 -3.47 -8.34
N THR A 34 15.03 -2.80 -8.01
CA THR A 34 13.81 -2.82 -8.81
C THR A 34 13.70 -1.62 -9.76
N ILE A 35 14.67 -0.71 -9.77
CA ILE A 35 14.65 0.55 -10.54
C ILE A 35 16.07 0.84 -11.02
N GLU A 36 16.27 0.96 -12.34
CA GLU A 36 17.60 1.23 -12.91
C GLU A 36 18.17 2.57 -12.41
N GLU A 37 17.49 3.68 -12.69
CA GLU A 37 17.83 5.02 -12.20
C GLU A 37 16.56 5.85 -11.97
N LEU A 38 16.61 6.75 -10.97
CA LEU A 38 15.56 7.71 -10.68
C LEU A 38 16.12 9.14 -10.59
N HIS A 39 15.67 10.01 -11.49
CA HIS A 39 16.12 11.40 -11.59
C HIS A 39 15.17 12.35 -10.85
N VAL A 40 15.67 12.99 -9.80
CA VAL A 40 14.86 13.86 -8.94
C VAL A 40 15.32 15.30 -9.03
N GLN A 41 14.38 16.19 -9.36
CA GLN A 41 14.56 17.63 -9.35
C GLN A 41 14.00 18.24 -8.07
N TRP A 42 14.85 18.97 -7.35
CA TRP A 42 14.45 19.79 -6.20
C TRP A 42 14.24 21.26 -6.60
N LYS A 43 13.13 21.84 -6.13
CA LYS A 43 12.81 23.26 -6.30
C LYS A 43 12.40 23.85 -4.96
N LEU A 44 13.30 24.63 -4.37
CA LEU A 44 13.13 25.23 -3.05
C LEU A 44 12.83 26.75 -3.16
N PRO A 45 12.52 27.42 -2.03
CA PRO A 45 12.43 28.88 -1.94
C PRO A 45 13.70 29.60 -2.44
N PHE A 46 13.61 30.91 -2.66
CA PHE A 46 14.72 31.74 -3.14
C PHE A 46 15.34 31.29 -4.48
N LYS A 47 14.58 30.53 -5.29
CA LYS A 47 15.03 29.92 -6.55
C LYS A 47 16.20 28.93 -6.36
N ILE A 48 16.38 28.38 -5.16
CA ILE A 48 17.35 27.31 -4.92
C ILE A 48 16.91 26.06 -5.68
N ARG A 49 17.86 25.42 -6.37
CA ARG A 49 17.64 24.24 -7.23
C ARG A 49 18.74 23.23 -6.98
N GLY A 50 18.43 21.99 -7.27
CA GLY A 50 19.42 20.92 -7.39
C GLY A 50 18.77 19.65 -7.91
N SER A 51 19.60 18.73 -8.32
CA SER A 51 19.21 17.40 -8.79
C SER A 51 19.88 16.32 -7.96
N GLN A 52 19.24 15.16 -7.91
CA GLN A 52 19.83 13.89 -7.46
C GLN A 52 19.49 12.82 -8.48
N THR A 53 20.43 11.92 -8.77
CA THR A 53 20.16 10.70 -9.52
C THR A 53 20.34 9.53 -8.58
N PHE A 54 19.26 8.82 -8.26
CA PHE A 54 19.30 7.66 -7.37
C PHE A 54 19.60 6.42 -8.21
N LYS A 55 20.71 5.73 -7.91
CA LYS A 55 21.17 4.51 -8.57
C LYS A 55 21.55 3.49 -7.49
N LYS A 56 21.64 2.20 -7.84
CA LYS A 56 21.91 1.11 -6.89
C LYS A 56 22.95 1.44 -5.80
N ASP A 57 24.12 1.96 -6.19
CA ASP A 57 25.25 2.15 -5.26
C ASP A 57 25.56 3.62 -4.93
N SER A 58 24.83 4.60 -5.49
CA SER A 58 25.17 6.00 -5.32
C SER A 58 24.00 6.95 -5.58
N ILE A 59 24.08 8.15 -4.98
CA ILE A 59 23.12 9.24 -5.22
C ILE A 59 23.88 10.50 -5.63
N PRO A 60 24.51 10.54 -6.81
CA PRO A 60 25.17 11.75 -7.29
C PRO A 60 24.20 12.92 -7.36
N TYR A 61 24.67 14.10 -6.99
CA TYR A 61 23.88 15.32 -6.97
C TYR A 61 24.59 16.48 -7.66
N LYS A 62 23.80 17.45 -8.15
CA LYS A 62 24.33 18.73 -8.64
C LYS A 62 23.50 19.89 -8.09
N PHE A 63 24.17 20.81 -7.42
CA PHE A 63 23.54 22.03 -6.93
C PHE A 63 23.34 23.02 -8.09
N GLY A 64 22.17 23.66 -8.14
CA GLY A 64 21.81 24.61 -9.18
C GLY A 64 21.31 24.00 -10.50
N GLU A 65 21.48 22.68 -10.72
CA GLU A 65 21.07 22.02 -11.95
C GLU A 65 19.55 22.02 -12.14
N ILE A 66 19.14 22.16 -13.41
CA ILE A 66 17.77 21.99 -13.87
C ILE A 66 17.75 20.85 -14.88
N LEU A 67 17.05 19.78 -14.53
CA LEU A 67 16.84 18.63 -15.41
C LEU A 67 15.79 18.95 -16.48
N GLU A 68 16.04 18.50 -17.70
CA GLU A 68 15.09 18.63 -18.81
C GLU A 68 13.87 17.72 -18.62
N ASN A 69 14.10 16.44 -18.30
CA ASN A 69 13.06 15.44 -18.10
C ASN A 69 13.24 14.67 -16.77
N PRO A 70 12.97 15.30 -15.62
CA PRO A 70 13.07 14.61 -14.33
C PRO A 70 11.93 13.60 -14.14
N ASP A 71 12.25 12.46 -13.55
CA ASP A 71 11.27 11.45 -13.14
C ASP A 71 10.35 11.98 -12.04
N ILE A 72 10.93 12.73 -11.09
CA ILE A 72 10.20 13.35 -10.00
C ILE A 72 10.67 14.80 -9.84
N SER A 73 9.72 15.74 -9.76
CA SER A 73 9.95 17.11 -9.34
C SER A 73 9.32 17.37 -7.98
N LEU A 74 10.14 17.74 -7.00
CA LEU A 74 9.72 18.08 -5.64
C LEU A 74 9.84 19.58 -5.41
N VAL A 75 8.71 20.23 -5.13
CA VAL A 75 8.64 21.68 -4.97
C VAL A 75 8.19 22.06 -3.57
N ILE A 76 9.08 22.69 -2.81
CA ILE A 76 8.77 23.25 -1.48
C ILE A 76 8.72 24.76 -1.58
N ARG A 77 7.66 25.38 -1.05
CA ARG A 77 7.46 26.84 -1.11
C ARG A 77 7.52 27.51 0.26
N ASN A 78 7.14 26.80 1.31
CA ASN A 78 7.21 27.30 2.67
C ASN A 78 8.66 27.21 3.18
N LYS A 79 9.26 28.35 3.55
CA LYS A 79 10.67 28.44 3.96
C LYS A 79 10.95 27.70 5.26
N GLU A 80 10.04 27.82 6.23
CA GLU A 80 10.17 27.19 7.54
C GLU A 80 10.09 25.67 7.42
N LEU A 81 9.06 25.17 6.74
CA LEU A 81 8.90 23.72 6.51
C LEU A 81 10.04 23.16 5.64
N ALA A 82 10.54 23.93 4.66
CA ALA A 82 11.71 23.51 3.88
C ALA A 82 12.94 23.33 4.78
N LEU A 83 13.24 24.31 5.64
CA LEU A 83 14.39 24.24 6.53
C LEU A 83 14.29 23.07 7.51
N ARG A 84 13.14 22.93 8.18
CA ARG A 84 12.84 21.83 9.11
C ARG A 84 13.04 20.47 8.45
N PHE A 85 12.43 20.26 7.29
CA PHE A 85 12.55 19.03 6.51
C PHE A 85 13.99 18.73 6.07
N LEU A 86 14.72 19.73 5.57
CA LEU A 86 16.10 19.57 5.12
C LEU A 86 17.05 19.23 6.28
N LYS A 87 16.76 19.71 7.49
CA LYS A 87 17.45 19.33 8.73
C LYS A 87 17.03 17.95 9.28
N GLY A 88 16.20 17.21 8.53
CA GLY A 88 15.79 15.85 8.86
C GLY A 88 14.62 15.77 9.86
N GLU A 89 13.92 16.86 10.13
CA GLU A 89 12.75 16.84 11.01
C GLU A 89 11.62 16.01 10.38
N VAL A 90 11.02 15.14 11.20
CA VAL A 90 9.89 14.29 10.82
C VAL A 90 8.63 14.84 11.49
N PHE A 91 7.54 14.95 10.72
CA PHE A 91 6.29 15.50 11.20
C PHE A 91 5.09 14.83 10.53
N GLU A 92 3.92 14.98 11.14
CA GLU A 92 2.68 14.42 10.59
C GLU A 92 2.30 15.11 9.27
N PHE A 93 1.83 14.33 8.30
CA PHE A 93 1.45 14.83 7.00
C PHE A 93 0.29 14.03 6.37
N ASN A 94 -0.33 14.59 5.34
CA ASN A 94 -1.25 13.87 4.47
C ASN A 94 -1.03 14.15 2.98
N TYR A 95 -1.45 13.21 2.13
CA TYR A 95 -1.57 13.45 0.71
C TYR A 95 -2.84 14.24 0.41
N GLY A 96 -2.73 15.28 -0.41
CA GLY A 96 -3.86 16.07 -0.90
C GLY A 96 -4.64 15.32 -1.99
N PRO A 97 -5.87 15.77 -2.31
CA PRO A 97 -6.71 15.12 -3.30
C PRO A 97 -6.13 15.24 -4.72
N GLY A 98 -6.39 14.21 -5.53
CA GLY A 98 -6.06 14.16 -6.96
C GLY A 98 -4.72 13.47 -7.24
N TYR A 99 -4.79 12.32 -7.92
CA TYR A 99 -3.62 11.63 -8.43
C TYR A 99 -3.69 11.50 -9.95
N LYS A 100 -3.03 12.41 -10.66
CA LYS A 100 -2.81 12.38 -12.12
C LYS A 100 -1.35 12.78 -12.46
N GLY A 101 -0.40 12.18 -11.75
CA GLY A 101 1.03 12.50 -11.84
C GLY A 101 1.45 13.82 -11.18
N ALA A 102 0.53 14.54 -10.52
CA ALA A 102 0.88 15.67 -9.66
C ALA A 102 -0.02 15.67 -8.43
N PHE A 103 0.59 15.77 -7.25
CA PHE A 103 -0.11 15.72 -5.97
C PHE A 103 0.61 16.58 -4.94
N ARG A 104 -0.10 16.86 -3.84
CA ARG A 104 0.42 17.66 -2.74
C ARG A 104 0.64 16.78 -1.52
N ILE A 105 1.71 17.06 -0.79
CA ILE A 105 1.93 16.61 0.57
C ILE A 105 1.67 17.84 1.44
N ASN A 106 0.77 17.73 2.42
CA ASN A 106 0.51 18.79 3.37
C ASN A 106 1.03 18.39 4.74
N TYR A 107 1.65 19.34 5.42
CA TYR A 107 2.00 19.24 6.82
C TYR A 107 0.72 19.35 7.67
N THR A 108 0.49 18.40 8.58
CA THR A 108 -0.57 18.51 9.59
C THR A 108 -0.04 19.42 10.71
N ASP A 109 -0.61 20.61 10.83
CA ASP A 109 -0.24 21.59 11.86
C ASP A 109 -0.94 21.32 13.19
N SER A 110 -2.21 20.92 13.12
CA SER A 110 -3.03 20.61 14.28
C SER A 110 -4.26 19.78 13.87
N TRP A 111 -4.98 19.28 14.86
CA TRP A 111 -6.28 18.65 14.70
C TRP A 111 -7.35 19.57 15.27
N LYS A 112 -8.53 19.58 14.65
CA LYS A 112 -9.72 20.25 15.20
C LYS A 112 -10.92 19.31 15.12
N THR A 113 -11.78 19.40 16.13
CA THR A 113 -13.08 18.74 16.12
C THR A 113 -14.10 19.68 15.48
N ILE A 114 -14.85 19.20 14.51
CA ILE A 114 -15.97 19.92 13.89
C ILE A 114 -17.27 19.18 14.20
N LYS A 115 -18.35 19.93 14.40
CA LYS A 115 -19.71 19.36 14.49
C LYS A 115 -20.27 19.21 13.09
N THR A 116 -20.84 18.04 12.81
CA THR A 116 -21.53 17.70 11.57
C THR A 116 -22.94 17.23 11.90
N GLU A 117 -23.80 17.11 10.88
CA GLU A 117 -25.17 16.60 11.06
C GLU A 117 -25.20 15.18 11.63
N THR A 118 -24.16 14.40 11.39
CA THR A 118 -24.00 13.00 11.83
C THR A 118 -23.13 12.85 13.08
N GLY A 119 -22.82 13.94 13.81
CA GLY A 119 -22.00 13.92 15.03
C GLY A 119 -20.71 14.73 14.96
N GLU A 120 -19.79 14.49 15.90
CA GLU A 120 -18.49 15.17 15.93
C GLU A 120 -17.46 14.43 15.06
N LYS A 121 -16.67 15.17 14.29
CA LYS A 121 -15.62 14.62 13.44
C LYS A 121 -14.29 15.32 13.68
N ARG A 122 -13.22 14.54 13.82
CA ARG A 122 -11.84 15.07 13.84
C ARG A 122 -11.37 15.34 12.41
N VAL A 123 -10.87 16.55 12.17
CA VAL A 123 -10.31 16.95 10.87
C VAL A 123 -8.94 17.60 11.04
N ARG A 124 -8.07 17.34 10.07
CA ARG A 124 -6.69 17.89 10.04
C ARG A 124 -6.69 19.34 9.60
N ASN A 125 -5.94 20.17 10.31
CA ASN A 125 -5.58 21.51 9.88
C ASN A 125 -4.23 21.45 9.13
N ASN A 126 -4.30 21.56 7.81
CA ASN A 126 -3.18 21.28 6.93
C ASN A 126 -2.57 22.54 6.33
N LYS A 127 -1.24 22.59 6.22
CA LYS A 127 -0.50 23.61 5.49
C LYS A 127 0.22 22.98 4.28
N PRO A 128 0.22 23.62 3.10
CA PRO A 128 0.95 23.11 1.94
C PRO A 128 2.44 22.92 2.24
N PHE A 129 2.98 21.73 1.97
CA PHE A 129 4.39 21.41 2.21
C PHE A 129 5.13 21.15 0.88
N ILE A 130 4.99 19.94 0.31
CA ILE A 130 5.62 19.57 -0.98
C ILE A 130 4.54 19.52 -2.06
N ASN A 131 4.82 20.08 -3.23
CA ASN A 131 4.10 19.71 -4.46
C ASN A 131 5.00 18.76 -5.25
N ALA A 132 4.57 17.52 -5.37
CA ALA A 132 5.27 16.48 -6.12
C ALA A 132 4.66 16.38 -7.53
N ARG A 133 5.51 16.20 -8.53
CA ARG A 133 5.10 15.91 -9.91
C ARG A 133 5.96 14.78 -10.45
N PHE A 134 5.32 13.74 -10.95
CA PHE A 134 5.96 12.61 -11.60
C PHE A 134 5.93 12.78 -13.12
N ASN A 135 6.91 12.20 -13.80
CA ASN A 135 6.86 12.03 -15.24
C ASN A 135 5.61 11.21 -15.59
N ARG A 136 4.80 11.70 -16.53
CA ARG A 136 3.53 11.07 -16.93
C ARG A 136 3.71 9.82 -17.78
N GLU A 137 4.89 9.64 -18.36
CA GLU A 137 5.25 8.42 -19.09
C GLU A 137 5.56 7.27 -18.13
N LYS A 138 5.71 7.54 -16.83
CA LYS A 138 5.98 6.55 -15.79
C LYS A 138 4.77 6.39 -14.87
N GLU A 139 4.37 5.15 -14.60
CA GLU A 139 3.23 4.82 -13.74
C GLU A 139 3.62 4.68 -12.26
N TYR A 140 4.18 5.74 -11.68
CA TYR A 140 4.50 5.72 -10.25
C TYR A 140 3.23 5.92 -9.39
N HIS A 141 3.30 5.50 -8.13
CA HIS A 141 2.33 5.82 -7.05
C HIS A 141 3.02 6.76 -6.02
N PRO A 142 2.33 7.61 -5.24
CA PRO A 142 2.97 8.50 -4.26
C PRO A 142 3.93 7.80 -3.29
N TYR A 143 3.66 6.54 -2.96
CA TYR A 143 4.52 5.74 -2.09
C TYR A 143 5.91 5.48 -2.69
N MET A 144 6.10 5.70 -4.00
CA MET A 144 7.41 5.76 -4.65
C MET A 144 8.36 6.73 -3.94
N LEU A 145 7.81 7.80 -3.35
CA LEU A 145 8.61 8.77 -2.59
C LEU A 145 9.33 8.14 -1.39
N SER A 146 8.81 7.05 -0.84
CA SER A 146 9.46 6.34 0.27
C SER A 146 10.79 5.68 -0.12
N LYS A 147 11.11 5.49 -1.41
CA LYS A 147 12.44 5.01 -1.82
C LYS A 147 13.52 6.09 -1.73
N LEU A 148 13.16 7.36 -1.61
CA LEU A 148 14.12 8.44 -1.36
C LEU A 148 14.41 8.47 0.16
N PRO A 149 15.65 8.25 0.63
CA PRO A 149 15.95 8.09 2.07
C PRO A 149 15.40 9.21 2.97
N ILE A 150 15.47 10.48 2.54
CA ILE A 150 14.92 11.59 3.32
C ILE A 150 13.39 11.55 3.46
N LEU A 151 12.68 11.12 2.41
CA LEU A 151 11.22 10.99 2.43
C LEU A 151 10.78 9.66 3.04
N ARG A 152 11.61 8.61 3.00
CA ARG A 152 11.34 7.32 3.64
C ARG A 152 11.01 7.48 5.11
N LYS A 153 11.83 8.25 5.84
CA LYS A 153 11.61 8.55 7.27
C LYS A 153 10.27 9.22 7.52
N LEU A 154 9.88 10.13 6.62
CA LEU A 154 8.60 10.83 6.71
C LEU A 154 7.43 9.88 6.40
N VAL A 155 7.45 9.19 5.26
CA VAL A 155 6.37 8.28 4.86
C VAL A 155 6.18 7.14 5.86
N ALA A 156 7.26 6.64 6.45
CA ALA A 156 7.19 5.59 7.47
C ALA A 156 6.39 5.99 8.71
N THR A 157 6.22 7.29 9.03
CA THR A 157 5.37 7.69 10.17
C THR A 157 3.88 7.56 9.90
N ARG A 158 3.48 7.26 8.66
CA ARG A 158 2.10 6.90 8.34
C ARG A 158 1.80 5.44 8.63
N MET A 159 2.83 4.66 8.92
CA MET A 159 2.74 3.24 9.17
C MET A 159 2.95 2.97 10.64
N SER A 160 2.15 2.06 11.18
CA SER A 160 2.34 1.48 12.48
C SER A 160 3.08 0.16 12.35
N ASP A 161 3.85 -0.20 13.38
CA ASP A 161 4.36 -1.57 13.49
C ASP A 161 3.22 -2.58 13.81
N GLU A 162 2.02 -2.07 14.13
CA GLU A 162 0.77 -2.83 14.29
C GLU A 162 -0.01 -3.03 12.97
N ASP A 163 0.39 -2.36 11.88
CA ASP A 163 -0.26 -2.55 10.59
C ASP A 163 0.09 -3.94 10.05
N ILE A 164 -0.93 -4.73 9.74
CA ILE A 164 -0.76 -6.09 9.22
C ILE A 164 -1.86 -6.41 8.22
N GLY A 165 -1.52 -7.17 7.19
CA GLY A 165 -2.46 -7.54 6.14
C GLY A 165 -1.98 -8.76 5.36
N PHE A 166 -2.94 -9.63 5.02
CA PHE A 166 -2.69 -10.85 4.27
C PHE A 166 -3.61 -10.94 3.08
N PHE A 167 -3.04 -11.17 1.90
CA PHE A 167 -3.82 -11.63 0.78
C PHE A 167 -4.19 -13.09 0.99
N ILE A 168 -5.50 -13.37 1.00
CA ILE A 168 -6.00 -14.72 1.16
C ILE A 168 -6.08 -15.38 -0.22
N PRO A 169 -5.54 -16.60 -0.41
CA PRO A 169 -5.48 -17.24 -1.73
C PRO A 169 -6.86 -17.46 -2.35
N ILE A 170 -7.03 -17.08 -3.61
CA ILE A 170 -8.31 -17.23 -4.30
C ILE A 170 -8.60 -18.70 -4.61
N ASN A 171 -9.86 -19.10 -4.47
CA ASN A 171 -10.40 -20.38 -4.94
C ASN A 171 -9.62 -21.63 -4.47
N GLN A 172 -8.87 -21.54 -3.38
CA GLN A 172 -8.17 -22.68 -2.78
C GLN A 172 -9.03 -23.29 -1.68
N SER A 173 -9.22 -24.61 -1.73
CA SER A 173 -9.76 -25.41 -0.62
C SER A 173 -8.60 -26.20 -0.03
N LEU A 174 -8.13 -25.84 1.17
CA LEU A 174 -7.03 -26.54 1.85
C LEU A 174 -7.40 -26.76 3.32
N GLY A 175 -6.89 -27.84 3.92
CA GLY A 175 -7.07 -28.11 5.36
C GLY A 175 -8.31 -28.94 5.71
N THR A 176 -8.72 -28.85 6.99
CA THR A 176 -9.94 -29.46 7.56
C THR A 176 -11.24 -28.89 6.99
N TYR A 177 -11.15 -27.84 6.16
CA TYR A 177 -12.24 -27.14 5.52
C TYR A 177 -12.52 -27.67 4.10
N GLU A 178 -12.43 -28.98 3.85
CA GLU A 178 -12.57 -29.58 2.50
C GLU A 178 -13.83 -29.12 1.71
N ASN A 179 -14.87 -28.65 2.42
CA ASN A 179 -16.13 -28.15 1.83
C ASN A 179 -16.21 -26.62 1.65
N GLN A 180 -15.16 -25.85 1.97
CA GLN A 180 -15.13 -24.39 1.86
C GLN A 180 -13.78 -23.91 1.33
N VAL A 181 -13.80 -22.81 0.56
CA VAL A 181 -12.57 -22.14 0.15
C VAL A 181 -12.00 -21.34 1.32
N ILE A 182 -10.67 -21.27 1.43
CA ILE A 182 -9.94 -20.61 2.53
C ILE A 182 -10.41 -19.17 2.76
N PRO A 183 -10.59 -18.32 1.72
CA PRO A 183 -11.08 -16.96 1.96
C PRO A 183 -12.42 -16.92 2.68
N TYR A 184 -13.36 -17.80 2.33
CA TYR A 184 -14.66 -17.83 2.98
C TYR A 184 -14.55 -18.26 4.45
N ALA A 185 -13.75 -19.29 4.74
CA ALA A 185 -13.54 -19.77 6.11
C ALA A 185 -12.94 -18.69 7.03
N VAL A 186 -11.86 -18.03 6.58
CA VAL A 186 -11.18 -16.97 7.36
C VAL A 186 -12.10 -15.78 7.59
N PHE A 187 -12.76 -15.28 6.53
CA PHE A 187 -13.67 -14.14 6.67
C PHE A 187 -14.86 -14.47 7.56
N LYS A 188 -15.43 -15.68 7.44
CA LYS A 188 -16.56 -16.11 8.26
C LYS A 188 -16.22 -16.09 9.75
N HIS A 189 -15.02 -16.50 10.13
CA HIS A 189 -14.56 -16.44 11.52
C HIS A 189 -14.64 -15.03 12.10
N PHE A 190 -14.10 -14.03 11.41
CA PHE A 190 -14.12 -12.65 11.88
C PHE A 190 -15.51 -12.01 11.79
N ILE A 191 -16.28 -12.28 10.73
CA ILE A 191 -17.65 -11.79 10.58
C ILE A 191 -18.56 -12.34 11.70
N ASP A 192 -18.42 -13.62 12.06
CA ASP A 192 -19.21 -14.23 13.12
C ASP A 192 -18.90 -13.65 14.50
N LYS A 193 -17.66 -13.19 14.73
CA LYS A 193 -17.25 -12.54 15.98
C LYS A 193 -17.53 -11.04 16.01
N ALA A 194 -17.60 -10.39 14.86
CA ALA A 194 -17.70 -8.94 14.75
C ALA A 194 -18.87 -8.35 15.57
N SER A 195 -18.58 -7.36 16.42
CA SER A 195 -19.55 -6.59 17.19
C SER A 195 -20.34 -5.60 16.33
N ASN A 196 -19.68 -5.05 15.31
CA ASN A 196 -20.26 -4.18 14.30
C ASN A 196 -19.57 -4.41 12.95
N ILE A 197 -20.33 -4.27 11.85
CA ILE A 197 -19.84 -4.44 10.49
C ILE A 197 -20.32 -3.26 9.64
N VAL A 198 -19.40 -2.62 8.93
CA VAL A 198 -19.70 -1.54 7.99
C VAL A 198 -19.22 -1.92 6.60
N ILE A 199 -20.12 -1.92 5.62
CA ILE A 199 -19.78 -2.14 4.21
C ILE A 199 -19.73 -0.79 3.50
N LEU A 200 -18.67 -0.55 2.74
CA LEU A 200 -18.64 0.51 1.74
C LEU A 200 -19.44 0.06 0.53
N ASN A 201 -20.41 0.88 0.10
CA ASN A 201 -21.31 0.54 -1.00
C ASN A 201 -20.60 0.38 -2.34
N LYS A 202 -19.39 0.95 -2.47
CA LYS A 202 -18.56 0.90 -3.67
C LYS A 202 -17.08 0.80 -3.34
N CYS A 203 -16.32 0.07 -4.16
CA CYS A 203 -14.86 0.05 -4.10
C CYS A 203 -14.28 1.37 -4.63
N GLY A 204 -13.60 2.14 -3.76
CA GLY A 204 -13.01 3.43 -4.12
C GLY A 204 -12.00 3.35 -5.26
N CYS A 205 -11.19 2.29 -5.31
CA CYS A 205 -10.20 2.06 -6.37
C CYS A 205 -10.87 1.80 -7.73
N ARG A 206 -11.91 0.95 -7.78
CA ARG A 206 -12.64 0.66 -9.02
C ARG A 206 -13.39 1.86 -9.55
N VAL A 207 -14.03 2.62 -8.67
CA VAL A 207 -14.74 3.86 -9.04
C VAL A 207 -13.74 4.89 -9.58
N SER A 208 -12.63 5.12 -8.88
CA SER A 208 -11.63 6.15 -9.27
C SER A 208 -10.99 5.84 -10.63
N ASN A 209 -10.81 4.56 -10.96
CA ASN A 209 -10.23 4.13 -12.22
C ASN A 209 -11.27 3.76 -13.29
N ASN A 210 -12.57 3.96 -13.02
CA ASN A 210 -13.66 3.56 -13.90
C ASN A 210 -13.50 2.10 -14.41
N CYS A 211 -13.31 1.16 -13.48
CA CYS A 211 -13.08 -0.25 -13.79
C CYS A 211 -14.19 -0.82 -14.69
N GLN A 212 -13.82 -1.54 -15.75
CA GLN A 212 -14.80 -2.18 -16.66
C GLN A 212 -14.90 -3.70 -16.47
N LYS A 213 -14.04 -4.28 -15.61
CA LYS A 213 -13.87 -5.74 -15.49
C LYS A 213 -14.56 -6.35 -14.28
N HIS A 214 -14.81 -5.56 -13.23
CA HIS A 214 -15.28 -6.04 -11.93
C HIS A 214 -16.38 -5.12 -11.40
N ASP A 215 -17.33 -5.70 -10.67
CA ASP A 215 -18.47 -4.98 -10.09
C ASP A 215 -18.00 -3.88 -9.12
N HIS A 216 -18.45 -2.64 -9.31
CA HIS A 216 -18.07 -1.53 -8.42
C HIS A 216 -18.71 -1.64 -7.04
N SER A 217 -19.83 -2.36 -6.91
CA SER A 217 -20.59 -2.48 -5.67
C SER A 217 -19.98 -3.45 -4.65
N ILE A 218 -18.99 -4.24 -5.04
CA ILE A 218 -18.21 -5.07 -4.12
C ILE A 218 -17.17 -4.17 -3.43
N GLY A 219 -17.61 -3.38 -2.45
CA GLY A 219 -16.74 -2.48 -1.69
C GLY A 219 -16.01 -3.15 -0.53
N CYS A 220 -15.26 -2.34 0.22
CA CYS A 220 -14.52 -2.80 1.39
C CYS A 220 -15.47 -3.06 2.56
N LEU A 221 -15.02 -3.89 3.50
CA LEU A 221 -15.75 -4.25 4.70
C LEU A 221 -14.88 -3.92 5.92
N ASN A 222 -15.45 -3.24 6.91
CA ASN A 222 -14.78 -2.91 8.16
C ASN A 222 -15.50 -3.58 9.33
N MET A 223 -14.76 -4.10 10.31
CA MET A 223 -15.30 -4.84 11.46
C MET A 223 -14.68 -4.38 12.78
N GLY A 224 -15.42 -4.54 13.88
CA GLY A 224 -14.97 -4.28 15.25
C GLY A 224 -15.52 -2.99 15.85
N ASP A 225 -15.36 -2.81 17.17
CA ASP A 225 -15.99 -1.70 17.92
C ASP A 225 -15.61 -0.31 17.41
N ASP A 226 -14.38 -0.12 16.91
CA ASP A 226 -13.96 1.20 16.42
C ASP A 226 -14.84 1.64 15.23
N THR A 227 -15.43 0.68 14.50
CA THR A 227 -16.35 0.96 13.39
C THR A 227 -17.68 1.60 13.83
N LEU A 228 -18.07 1.48 15.11
CA LEU A 228 -19.24 2.18 15.68
C LEU A 228 -19.09 3.70 15.62
N ASN A 229 -17.85 4.19 15.57
CA ASN A 229 -17.53 5.61 15.47
C ASN A 229 -17.42 6.09 14.02
N LEU A 230 -17.63 5.22 13.03
CA LEU A 230 -17.63 5.63 11.63
C LEU A 230 -18.86 6.49 11.33
N PRO A 231 -18.69 7.69 10.76
CA PRO A 231 -19.84 8.48 10.32
C PRO A 231 -20.53 7.73 9.17
N ILE A 232 -21.80 7.39 9.35
CA ILE A 232 -22.61 6.69 8.34
C ILE A 232 -23.21 7.71 7.37
N ASP A 233 -23.00 7.44 6.08
CA ASP A 233 -23.57 8.15 4.95
C ASP A 233 -24.10 7.04 4.05
N GLU A 234 -25.42 6.81 4.08
CA GLU A 234 -26.07 5.65 3.46
C GLU A 234 -25.80 5.55 1.95
N ASP A 235 -25.44 6.65 1.29
CA ASP A 235 -25.03 6.64 -0.12
C ASP A 235 -23.65 6.01 -0.34
N ARG A 236 -22.78 6.05 0.68
CA ARG A 236 -21.38 5.60 0.60
C ARG A 236 -21.09 4.33 1.38
N LYS A 237 -21.78 4.12 2.51
CA LYS A 237 -21.57 2.99 3.41
C LYS A 237 -22.78 2.79 4.33
N HIS A 238 -23.01 1.56 4.74
CA HIS A 238 -24.07 1.19 5.66
C HIS A 238 -23.56 0.19 6.70
N VAL A 239 -24.27 0.11 7.82
CA VAL A 239 -24.10 -0.97 8.79
C VAL A 239 -24.76 -2.23 8.21
N ALA A 240 -24.02 -3.32 8.14
CA ALA A 240 -24.45 -4.55 7.49
C ALA A 240 -24.73 -5.66 8.50
N THR A 241 -25.58 -6.62 8.12
CA THR A 241 -25.73 -7.85 8.90
C THR A 241 -24.58 -8.82 8.60
N LYS A 242 -24.40 -9.84 9.44
CA LYS A 242 -23.41 -10.90 9.21
C LYS A 242 -23.70 -11.67 7.93
N GLU A 243 -24.97 -11.92 7.64
CA GLU A 243 -25.41 -12.59 6.41
C GLU A 243 -25.08 -11.76 5.17
N GLU A 244 -25.31 -10.45 5.22
CA GLU A 244 -24.97 -9.53 4.13
C GLU A 244 -23.46 -9.45 3.89
N ALA A 245 -22.67 -9.39 4.96
CA ALA A 245 -21.21 -9.43 4.90
C ALA A 245 -20.69 -10.74 4.27
N LEU A 246 -21.23 -11.89 4.66
CA LEU A 246 -20.86 -13.18 4.07
C LEU A 246 -21.24 -13.28 2.59
N GLU A 247 -22.37 -12.70 2.20
CA GLU A 247 -22.79 -12.65 0.80
C GLU A 247 -21.87 -11.76 -0.04
N LEU A 248 -21.43 -10.63 0.49
CA LEU A 248 -20.41 -9.79 -0.15
C LEU A 248 -19.11 -10.58 -0.39
N VAL A 249 -18.65 -11.36 0.60
CA VAL A 249 -17.44 -12.19 0.47
C VAL A 249 -17.61 -13.23 -0.63
N LYS A 250 -18.74 -13.93 -0.69
CA LYS A 250 -19.01 -14.91 -1.77
C LYS A 250 -18.99 -14.26 -3.14
N ARG A 251 -19.71 -13.14 -3.30
CA ARG A 251 -19.71 -12.36 -4.56
C ARG A 251 -18.31 -11.94 -4.96
N ALA A 252 -17.45 -11.58 -4.00
CA ALA A 252 -16.09 -11.20 -4.28
C ALA A 252 -15.22 -12.37 -4.77
N ILE A 253 -15.39 -13.55 -4.15
CA ILE A 253 -14.72 -14.79 -4.56
C ILE A 253 -15.18 -15.19 -5.97
N ASP A 254 -16.49 -15.20 -6.21
CA ASP A 254 -17.09 -15.56 -7.52
C ASP A 254 -16.66 -14.60 -8.65
N ASP A 255 -16.43 -13.32 -8.34
CA ASP A 255 -15.91 -12.30 -9.27
C ASP A 255 -14.39 -12.46 -9.54
N GLY A 256 -13.70 -13.36 -8.84
CA GLY A 256 -12.26 -13.61 -8.98
C GLY A 256 -11.36 -12.53 -8.36
N LEU A 257 -11.90 -11.77 -7.40
CA LEU A 257 -11.16 -10.75 -6.66
C LEU A 257 -10.24 -11.40 -5.63
N ILE A 258 -9.14 -10.72 -5.30
CA ILE A 258 -8.16 -11.18 -4.33
C ILE A 258 -8.52 -10.60 -2.95
N PRO A 259 -9.01 -11.40 -1.99
CA PRO A 259 -9.35 -10.90 -0.67
C PRO A 259 -8.08 -10.51 0.10
N LEU A 260 -8.13 -9.36 0.76
CA LEU A 260 -7.11 -8.85 1.66
C LEU A 260 -7.79 -8.59 3.00
N LEU A 261 -7.21 -9.12 4.07
CA LEU A 261 -7.74 -8.95 5.43
C LEU A 261 -6.63 -8.54 6.38
N GLY A 262 -6.91 -7.62 7.31
CA GLY A 262 -5.93 -7.17 8.29
C GLY A 262 -6.34 -5.93 9.08
N ARG A 263 -5.35 -5.30 9.71
CA ARG A 263 -5.47 -4.02 10.41
C ARG A 263 -4.63 -2.98 9.68
N ALA A 264 -5.30 -1.93 9.20
CA ALA A 264 -4.65 -0.80 8.57
C ALA A 264 -5.05 0.47 9.33
N MET A 265 -4.21 0.90 10.27
CA MET A 265 -4.49 2.03 11.15
C MET A 265 -4.70 3.32 10.36
N ASP A 266 -4.03 3.47 9.21
CA ASP A 266 -4.16 4.65 8.37
C ASP A 266 -5.54 4.76 7.70
N GLU A 267 -6.26 3.66 7.52
CA GLU A 267 -7.64 3.65 7.06
C GLU A 267 -8.61 4.18 8.13
N ALA A 268 -8.46 3.70 9.37
CA ALA A 268 -9.22 4.20 10.53
C ALA A 268 -8.98 5.71 10.73
N VAL A 269 -7.71 6.12 10.80
CA VAL A 269 -7.34 7.54 10.91
C VAL A 269 -7.82 8.35 9.70
N GLY A 270 -7.79 7.76 8.50
CA GLY A 270 -8.30 8.35 7.27
C GLY A 270 -9.82 8.59 7.30
N ALA A 271 -10.57 7.68 7.93
CA ALA A 271 -11.99 7.82 8.20
C ALA A 271 -12.30 8.84 9.32
N GLY A 272 -11.27 9.28 10.06
CA GLY A 272 -11.37 10.25 11.15
C GLY A 272 -11.73 9.63 12.49
N ILE A 273 -11.55 8.32 12.62
CA ILE A 273 -11.71 7.57 13.88
C ILE A 273 -10.34 7.29 14.49
N GLU A 274 -10.33 7.07 15.80
CA GLU A 274 -9.17 6.54 16.50
C GLU A 274 -9.14 5.02 16.33
N ASP A 275 -7.96 4.46 16.08
CA ASP A 275 -7.75 3.01 16.05
C ASP A 275 -7.29 2.57 17.43
N THR A 276 -8.11 1.76 18.11
CA THR A 276 -7.84 1.23 19.46
C THR A 276 -7.40 -0.24 19.44
N GLY A 277 -7.08 -0.78 18.27
CA GLY A 277 -6.92 -2.22 18.06
C GLY A 277 -8.22 -2.95 17.75
N LYS A 278 -9.32 -2.21 17.54
CA LYS A 278 -10.65 -2.77 17.27
C LYS A 278 -11.20 -2.37 15.91
N PHE A 279 -10.31 -2.17 14.94
CA PHE A 279 -10.63 -1.84 13.55
C PHE A 279 -9.97 -2.84 12.60
N MET A 280 -10.73 -3.84 12.15
CA MET A 280 -10.30 -4.73 11.07
C MET A 280 -10.81 -4.19 9.74
N SER A 281 -9.96 -4.22 8.72
CA SER A 281 -10.31 -3.88 7.35
C SER A 281 -10.18 -5.08 6.42
N ALA A 282 -11.12 -5.16 5.50
CA ALA A 282 -11.13 -6.12 4.44
C ALA A 282 -11.34 -5.45 3.08
N CYS A 283 -10.45 -5.75 2.15
CA CYS A 283 -10.52 -5.33 0.75
C CYS A 283 -10.69 -6.53 -0.16
N PHE A 284 -11.31 -6.32 -1.33
CA PHE A 284 -11.42 -7.33 -2.38
C PHE A 284 -10.68 -6.82 -3.62
N CYS A 285 -9.37 -7.00 -3.65
CA CYS A 285 -8.49 -6.33 -4.60
C CYS A 285 -8.64 -6.91 -6.01
N CYS A 286 -9.01 -6.07 -6.97
CA CYS A 286 -9.01 -6.46 -8.38
C CYS A 286 -7.60 -6.39 -8.98
N PRO A 287 -7.24 -7.31 -9.90
CA PRO A 287 -5.94 -7.29 -10.57
C PRO A 287 -5.74 -6.08 -11.50
N CYS A 288 -6.82 -5.40 -11.89
CA CYS A 288 -6.74 -4.36 -12.93
C CYS A 288 -6.45 -2.95 -12.42
N CYS A 289 -6.87 -2.59 -11.20
CA CYS A 289 -6.79 -1.20 -10.74
C CYS A 289 -6.70 -1.01 -9.22
N CYS A 290 -6.39 -2.08 -8.47
CA CYS A 290 -6.17 -1.94 -7.03
C CYS A 290 -4.96 -1.02 -6.76
N VAL A 291 -5.10 -0.15 -5.77
CA VAL A 291 -4.04 0.78 -5.35
C VAL A 291 -2.85 0.05 -4.71
N ASP A 292 -3.07 -1.12 -4.13
CA ASP A 292 -2.00 -1.90 -3.50
C ASP A 292 -0.99 -2.44 -4.51
N ILE A 293 -1.41 -2.68 -5.76
CA ILE A 293 -0.52 -3.17 -6.83
C ILE A 293 0.68 -2.22 -7.03
N PRO A 294 0.48 -0.93 -7.37
CA PRO A 294 1.61 -0.03 -7.51
C PRO A 294 2.25 0.36 -6.17
N ILE A 295 1.55 0.25 -5.02
CA ILE A 295 2.20 0.42 -3.72
C ILE A 295 3.24 -0.68 -3.49
N LEU A 296 2.85 -1.96 -3.58
CA LEU A 296 3.75 -3.08 -3.32
C LEU A 296 4.87 -3.17 -4.37
N LYS A 297 4.64 -2.69 -5.60
CA LYS A 297 5.68 -2.61 -6.64
C LYS A 297 6.69 -1.48 -6.43
N HIS A 298 6.25 -0.33 -5.93
CA HIS A 298 7.06 0.90 -5.98
C HIS A 298 7.40 1.49 -4.61
N ALA A 299 6.76 1.07 -3.53
CA ALA A 299 7.11 1.51 -2.18
C ALA A 299 8.50 0.99 -1.77
N SER A 300 9.03 1.62 -0.73
CA SER A 300 10.22 1.15 -0.05
C SER A 300 9.96 -0.19 0.63
N SER A 301 10.91 -1.11 0.58
CA SER A 301 10.87 -2.38 1.31
C SER A 301 10.84 -2.22 2.84
N ARG A 302 10.99 -0.99 3.36
CA ARG A 302 10.75 -0.65 4.77
C ARG A 302 9.27 -0.62 5.13
N LEU A 303 8.41 -0.31 4.17
CA LEU A 303 6.97 -0.15 4.34
C LEU A 303 6.30 -1.53 4.20
N LYS A 304 6.48 -2.39 5.20
CA LYS A 304 5.92 -3.74 5.24
C LYS A 304 4.64 -3.73 6.07
N PHE A 305 3.51 -3.79 5.38
CA PHE A 305 2.17 -3.94 5.98
C PHE A 305 1.41 -5.10 5.34
N ILE A 306 1.86 -5.60 4.20
CA ILE A 306 1.33 -6.79 3.54
C ILE A 306 2.36 -7.90 3.66
N HIS A 307 1.89 -9.05 4.14
CA HIS A 307 2.70 -10.22 4.45
C HIS A 307 2.20 -11.42 3.66
N LYS A 308 3.13 -12.32 3.33
CA LYS A 308 2.79 -13.65 2.84
C LYS A 308 2.44 -14.51 4.05
N ILE A 309 1.35 -15.26 3.97
CA ILE A 309 0.91 -16.17 5.02
C ILE A 309 2.03 -17.16 5.35
N GLU A 310 2.33 -17.35 6.63
CA GLU A 310 3.38 -18.28 7.06
C GLU A 310 3.08 -19.71 6.60
N GLY A 311 4.12 -20.41 6.15
CA GLY A 311 4.01 -21.78 5.67
C GLY A 311 3.30 -21.94 4.32
N LEU A 312 2.77 -20.88 3.71
CA LEU A 312 2.20 -20.90 2.37
C LEU A 312 3.31 -20.89 1.31
N ASN A 313 3.29 -21.88 0.43
CA ASN A 313 4.19 -21.97 -0.71
C ASN A 313 3.40 -22.03 -2.02
N VAL A 314 3.95 -21.40 -3.06
CA VAL A 314 3.51 -21.60 -4.44
C VAL A 314 4.60 -22.42 -5.09
N VAL A 315 4.23 -23.55 -5.70
CA VAL A 315 5.16 -24.52 -6.26
C VAL A 315 4.86 -24.71 -7.73
N VAL A 316 5.90 -24.79 -8.55
CA VAL A 316 5.81 -25.12 -9.98
C VAL A 316 6.34 -26.53 -10.20
N ASP A 317 5.54 -27.38 -10.85
CA ASP A 317 5.97 -28.65 -11.42
C ASP A 317 6.64 -28.37 -12.77
N GLU A 318 7.96 -28.49 -12.82
CA GLU A 318 8.74 -28.23 -14.03
C GLU A 318 8.43 -29.21 -15.16
N ASP A 319 8.03 -30.45 -14.86
CA ASP A 319 7.71 -31.46 -15.87
C ASP A 319 6.36 -31.16 -16.53
N ALA A 320 5.37 -30.70 -15.74
CA ALA A 320 4.06 -30.29 -16.23
C ALA A 320 4.06 -28.89 -16.88
N CYS A 321 5.03 -28.03 -16.54
CA CYS A 321 5.08 -26.67 -17.05
C CYS A 321 5.42 -26.64 -18.55
N VAL A 322 4.53 -26.12 -19.39
CA VAL A 322 4.72 -26.02 -20.84
C VAL A 322 5.36 -24.70 -21.30
N GLY A 323 5.68 -23.80 -20.37
CA GLY A 323 6.31 -22.51 -20.70
C GLY A 323 5.39 -21.54 -21.45
N CYS A 324 4.06 -21.59 -21.25
CA CYS A 324 3.10 -20.75 -21.97
C CYS A 324 2.99 -19.30 -21.46
N GLU A 325 3.60 -18.97 -20.33
CA GLU A 325 3.63 -17.63 -19.73
C GLU A 325 2.29 -17.06 -19.22
N ASP A 326 1.16 -17.77 -19.33
CA ASP A 326 -0.15 -17.31 -18.80
C ASP A 326 -0.09 -16.90 -17.32
N CYS A 327 0.71 -17.62 -16.52
CA CYS A 327 0.93 -17.32 -15.12
C CYS A 327 1.72 -16.01 -14.88
N ILE A 328 2.56 -15.60 -15.83
CA ILE A 328 3.33 -14.34 -15.79
C ILE A 328 2.36 -13.19 -16.04
N GLU A 329 1.50 -13.32 -17.07
CA GLU A 329 0.48 -12.31 -17.38
C GLU A 329 -0.55 -12.14 -16.25
N ALA A 330 -0.94 -13.23 -15.59
CA ALA A 330 -1.88 -13.20 -14.49
C ALA A 330 -1.31 -12.55 -13.20
N CYS A 331 0.01 -12.48 -13.06
CA CYS A 331 0.69 -12.07 -11.84
C CYS A 331 0.88 -10.55 -11.76
N VAL A 332 0.00 -9.89 -11.01
CA VAL A 332 0.06 -8.42 -10.83
C VAL A 332 1.16 -7.97 -9.87
N TRP A 333 1.84 -8.90 -9.20
CA TRP A 333 2.85 -8.63 -8.16
C TRP A 333 4.29 -8.83 -8.64
N ASN A 334 4.50 -9.36 -9.85
CA ASN A 334 5.79 -9.85 -10.33
C ASN A 334 6.38 -10.93 -9.39
N GLY A 335 5.51 -11.79 -8.86
CA GLY A 335 5.84 -12.91 -7.98
C GLY A 335 6.32 -14.17 -8.68
N ASN A 336 6.47 -14.13 -10.00
CA ASN A 336 7.00 -15.22 -10.82
C ASN A 336 7.75 -14.65 -12.03
N GLU A 337 8.63 -15.46 -12.61
CA GLU A 337 9.43 -15.14 -13.78
C GLU A 337 9.70 -16.40 -14.62
N MET A 338 10.23 -16.23 -15.83
CA MET A 338 10.63 -17.33 -16.70
C MET A 338 12.14 -17.55 -16.62
N ILE A 339 12.57 -18.79 -16.32
CA ILE A 339 13.97 -19.22 -16.37
C ILE A 339 14.02 -20.51 -17.17
N ASP A 340 14.91 -20.57 -18.17
CA ASP A 340 15.11 -21.76 -19.02
C ASP A 340 13.81 -22.36 -19.61
N GLY A 341 12.84 -21.50 -19.93
CA GLY A 341 11.55 -21.88 -20.51
C GLY A 341 10.51 -22.42 -19.50
N LYS A 342 10.80 -22.32 -18.20
CA LYS A 342 9.91 -22.74 -17.10
C LYS A 342 9.59 -21.57 -16.19
N ALA A 343 8.42 -21.64 -15.54
CA ALA A 343 8.02 -20.63 -14.56
C ALA A 343 8.73 -20.88 -13.23
N HIS A 344 9.25 -19.83 -12.61
CA HIS A 344 9.85 -19.86 -11.27
C HIS A 344 9.20 -18.82 -10.37
N ILE A 345 9.02 -19.14 -9.08
CA ILE A 345 8.43 -18.24 -8.09
C ILE A 345 9.52 -17.37 -7.47
N THR A 346 9.30 -16.05 -7.45
CA THR A 346 10.25 -15.08 -6.90
C THR A 346 9.96 -14.77 -5.43
N ASP A 347 10.86 -14.03 -4.79
CA ASP A 347 10.69 -13.54 -3.42
C ASP A 347 9.55 -12.51 -3.26
N ARG A 348 8.97 -12.02 -4.38
CA ARG A 348 7.84 -11.09 -4.39
C ARG A 348 6.49 -11.78 -4.37
N CYS A 349 6.45 -13.11 -4.43
CA CYS A 349 5.20 -13.86 -4.41
C CYS A 349 4.48 -13.69 -3.06
N ILE A 350 3.32 -13.04 -3.09
CA ILE A 350 2.46 -12.86 -1.91
C ILE A 350 1.44 -14.00 -1.70
N GLY A 351 1.46 -15.04 -2.55
CA GLY A 351 0.66 -16.25 -2.35
C GLY A 351 -0.82 -16.19 -2.75
N CYS A 352 -1.26 -15.20 -3.53
CA CYS A 352 -2.68 -14.99 -3.83
C CYS A 352 -3.37 -16.08 -4.70
N GLY A 353 -2.62 -17.00 -5.31
CA GLY A 353 -3.20 -18.10 -6.11
C GLY A 353 -3.64 -17.76 -7.53
N ARG A 354 -3.50 -16.52 -8.00
CA ARG A 354 -3.86 -16.15 -9.39
C ARG A 354 -3.13 -16.97 -10.46
N CYS A 355 -1.86 -17.28 -10.24
CA CYS A 355 -1.08 -18.10 -11.17
C CYS A 355 -1.55 -19.55 -11.23
N VAL A 356 -2.13 -20.07 -10.15
CA VAL A 356 -2.73 -21.42 -10.11
C VAL A 356 -3.93 -21.45 -11.04
N GLU A 357 -4.87 -20.52 -10.87
CA GLU A 357 -6.08 -20.44 -11.70
C GLU A 357 -5.78 -20.17 -13.19
N ALA A 358 -4.70 -19.43 -13.47
CA ALA A 358 -4.31 -19.11 -14.84
C ALA A 358 -3.52 -20.21 -15.55
N CYS A 359 -3.04 -21.25 -14.85
CA CYS A 359 -2.18 -22.26 -15.46
C CYS A 359 -2.98 -23.31 -16.22
N PRO A 360 -2.94 -23.37 -17.56
CA PRO A 360 -3.75 -24.31 -18.34
C PRO A 360 -3.28 -25.76 -18.25
N SER A 361 -2.07 -25.99 -17.73
CA SER A 361 -1.47 -27.32 -17.57
C SER A 361 -1.46 -27.80 -16.12
N ASP A 362 -2.13 -27.08 -15.21
CA ASP A 362 -2.18 -27.37 -13.77
C ASP A 362 -0.79 -27.54 -13.13
N ALA A 363 0.24 -26.91 -13.71
CA ALA A 363 1.63 -27.04 -13.28
C ALA A 363 1.96 -26.20 -12.04
N ILE A 364 1.04 -25.38 -11.54
CA ILE A 364 1.26 -24.50 -10.39
C ILE A 364 0.27 -24.87 -9.29
N SER A 365 0.77 -25.06 -8.07
CA SER A 365 -0.06 -25.38 -6.90
C SER A 365 0.29 -24.52 -5.69
N ILE A 366 -0.66 -24.39 -4.76
CA ILE A 366 -0.42 -23.82 -3.43
C ILE A 366 -0.36 -24.94 -2.41
N THR A 367 0.68 -24.95 -1.58
CA THR A 367 0.83 -25.89 -0.48
C THR A 367 1.01 -25.14 0.83
N PHE A 368 0.57 -25.76 1.93
CA PHE A 368 0.94 -25.33 3.28
C PHE A 368 1.84 -26.37 3.91
N ASN A 369 2.82 -25.93 4.71
CA ASN A 369 3.68 -26.84 5.47
C ASN A 369 2.88 -27.70 6.48
N ASP A 370 1.77 -27.15 7.01
CA ASP A 370 0.81 -27.84 7.88
C ASP A 370 -0.62 -27.37 7.56
N LEU A 371 -1.59 -28.28 7.63
CA LEU A 371 -3.01 -28.01 7.43
C LEU A 371 -3.61 -27.13 8.54
N SER A 372 -2.94 -26.99 9.69
CA SER A 372 -3.27 -26.05 10.77
C SER A 372 -2.98 -24.58 10.43
N ASN A 373 -2.34 -24.28 9.30
CA ASN A 373 -1.89 -22.93 8.98
C ASN A 373 -3.02 -21.92 8.71
N VAL A 374 -4.26 -22.38 8.44
CA VAL A 374 -5.43 -21.47 8.40
C VAL A 374 -5.79 -20.98 9.80
N ASP A 375 -5.73 -21.86 10.80
CA ASP A 375 -5.92 -21.49 12.21
C ASP A 375 -4.78 -20.58 12.67
N ALA A 376 -3.53 -20.87 12.28
CA ALA A 376 -2.38 -20.00 12.59
C ALA A 376 -2.53 -18.59 11.99
N LEU A 377 -3.03 -18.46 10.75
CA LEU A 377 -3.35 -17.16 10.16
C LEU A 377 -4.44 -16.42 10.97
N ILE A 378 -5.47 -17.13 11.40
CA ILE A 378 -6.53 -16.56 12.23
C ILE A 378 -5.96 -16.08 13.56
N GLU A 379 -5.15 -16.90 14.23
CA GLU A 379 -4.47 -16.55 15.49
C GLU A 379 -3.54 -15.34 15.31
N GLU A 380 -2.79 -15.28 14.21
CA GLU A 380 -1.94 -14.14 13.87
C GLU A 380 -2.76 -12.86 13.72
N LEU A 381 -3.85 -12.88 12.93
CA LEU A 381 -4.75 -11.75 12.79
C LEU A 381 -5.38 -11.33 14.12
N GLU A 382 -5.82 -12.28 14.96
CA GLU A 382 -6.40 -12.01 16.29
C GLU A 382 -5.40 -11.39 17.26
N SER A 383 -4.10 -11.66 17.10
CA SER A 383 -3.06 -11.05 17.93
C SER A 383 -2.87 -9.55 17.65
N HIS A 384 -3.30 -9.07 16.48
CA HIS A 384 -3.17 -7.67 16.05
C HIS A 384 -4.48 -6.88 16.09
N VAL A 385 -5.63 -7.55 16.01
CA VAL A 385 -6.93 -6.89 15.97
C VAL A 385 -8.03 -7.72 16.62
N THR A 386 -8.86 -7.03 17.40
CA THR A 386 -10.04 -7.59 18.05
C THR A 386 -11.29 -7.09 17.33
N VAL A 387 -12.25 -7.98 17.04
CA VAL A 387 -13.48 -7.59 16.33
C VAL A 387 -14.74 -7.67 17.19
N ASP A 388 -14.66 -8.17 18.42
CA ASP A 388 -15.80 -8.39 19.33
C ASP A 388 -16.02 -7.31 20.40
#